data_AF-A0A2G6T0Y3-F1
#
_entry.id   AF-A0A2G6T0Y3-F1
#
_cell.length_a   1.000
_cell.length_b   1.000
_cell.length_c   1.000
_cell.angle_alpha   90.00
_cell.angle_beta   90.00
_cell.angle_gamma   90.00
#
_symmetry.space_group_name_H-M   'P 1'
#
loop_
_entity.id
_entity.type
_entity.pdbx_description
1 polymer ?
#
loop_
_entity_poly.entity_id
_entity_poly.type
_entity_poly.pdbx_seq_one_letter_code
_entity_poly.pdbx_strand_id
1 'polypeptide(L)'
;MNHPAGPSGKPGQGPDSAPATATQTGARAIAAAGAEHRRYHSQHAHLAPTFGADQFALRAEAFARFFGTPLFLGAQTVVVAVWIIVNSAGWLHFDVYPFILLNLAFSLQAAYAAPLILLAQTRQAARDKMHAEADAQHREALAVANEQRQLIAAQNATQMLELLEQNTRLTELTKQLTERIEALTVEMHERIRHGLPPSESLQPGTSAQARAQTPP
;
A
#
# COMPACT_ATOMS: atom_id res chain seq x y z
N MET A 1 -63.03 40.72 -16.58
CA MET A 1 -61.93 41.53 -15.99
C MET A 1 -60.78 40.61 -15.66
N ASN A 2 -59.50 40.87 -15.87
CA ASN A 2 -58.74 41.78 -16.73
C ASN A 2 -57.28 41.34 -16.56
N HIS A 3 -56.56 41.15 -17.67
CA HIS A 3 -55.10 41.24 -17.87
C HIS A 3 -54.11 40.33 -17.10
N PRO A 4 -53.26 39.56 -17.82
CA PRO A 4 -51.92 39.18 -17.39
C PRO A 4 -50.87 40.20 -17.89
N ALA A 5 -49.96 40.63 -17.03
CA ALA A 5 -48.87 41.53 -17.38
C ALA A 5 -47.54 40.77 -17.58
N GLY A 6 -46.99 40.86 -18.80
CA GLY A 6 -45.57 41.13 -19.07
C GLY A 6 -44.54 39.99 -18.95
N PRO A 7 -43.89 39.58 -20.06
CA PRO A 7 -42.68 38.77 -20.05
C PRO A 7 -41.43 39.66 -19.94
N SER A 8 -40.44 39.28 -19.13
CA SER A 8 -39.14 39.97 -19.07
C SER A 8 -37.99 39.00 -19.30
N GLY A 9 -37.39 39.15 -20.49
CA GLY A 9 -35.95 39.15 -20.72
C GLY A 9 -35.13 37.96 -20.22
N LYS A 10 -34.84 37.02 -21.14
CA LYS A 10 -33.57 36.29 -21.11
C LYS A 10 -32.41 37.25 -21.39
N PRO A 11 -31.27 37.13 -20.70
CA PRO A 11 -30.00 37.41 -21.33
C PRO A 11 -29.06 36.21 -21.26
N GLY A 12 -28.37 35.97 -22.38
CA GLY A 12 -26.98 35.51 -22.38
C GLY A 12 -26.75 34.03 -22.09
N GLN A 13 -27.00 33.18 -23.09
CA GLN A 13 -26.28 31.91 -23.21
C GLN A 13 -24.93 32.21 -23.85
N GLY A 14 -23.90 32.41 -23.03
CA GLY A 14 -22.49 32.31 -23.45
C GLY A 14 -22.06 30.84 -23.43
N PRO A 15 -21.20 30.40 -24.36
CA PRO A 15 -20.56 29.10 -24.27
C PRO A 15 -19.47 29.20 -23.19
N ASP A 16 -19.39 28.22 -22.29
CA ASP A 16 -18.14 27.74 -21.67
C ASP A 16 -18.38 27.14 -20.29
N SER A 17 -17.46 26.24 -19.93
CA SER A 17 -17.17 25.65 -18.63
C SER A 17 -17.96 24.41 -18.18
N ALA A 18 -17.63 23.28 -18.81
CA ALA A 18 -17.22 22.13 -18.01
C ALA A 18 -15.82 22.43 -17.40
N PRO A 19 -15.56 22.12 -16.12
CA PRO A 19 -14.92 20.84 -15.82
C PRO A 19 -15.26 20.32 -14.40
N ALA A 20 -16.45 19.76 -14.18
CA ALA A 20 -16.80 19.18 -12.86
C ALA A 20 -16.46 17.68 -12.72
N THR A 21 -16.05 17.01 -13.81
CA THR A 21 -15.99 15.54 -13.86
C THR A 21 -14.63 14.94 -13.48
N ALA A 22 -13.53 15.71 -13.58
CA ALA A 22 -12.18 15.20 -13.32
C ALA A 22 -11.90 15.00 -11.82
N THR A 23 -12.31 15.94 -10.98
CA THR A 23 -12.10 15.89 -9.53
C THR A 23 -12.90 14.77 -8.86
N GLN A 24 -14.09 14.47 -9.39
CA GLN A 24 -14.95 13.41 -8.87
C GLN A 24 -14.42 12.00 -9.19
N THR A 25 -13.69 11.85 -10.30
CA THR A 25 -13.10 10.56 -10.72
C THR A 25 -11.90 10.17 -9.84
N GLY A 26 -11.04 11.13 -9.51
CA GLY A 26 -9.90 10.91 -8.61
C GLY A 26 -10.33 10.54 -7.19
N ALA A 27 -11.31 11.26 -6.62
CA ALA A 27 -11.83 10.98 -5.28
C ALA A 27 -12.46 9.57 -5.18
N ARG A 28 -13.15 9.14 -6.24
CA ARG A 28 -13.79 7.81 -6.31
C ARG A 28 -12.78 6.68 -6.50
N ALA A 29 -11.67 6.92 -7.22
CA ALA A 29 -10.58 5.96 -7.38
C ALA A 29 -9.81 5.72 -6.06
N ILE A 30 -9.57 6.77 -5.28
CA ILE A 30 -8.92 6.68 -3.96
C ILE A 30 -9.84 5.95 -2.96
N ALA A 31 -11.15 6.23 -3.01
CA ALA A 31 -12.15 5.52 -2.22
C ALA A 31 -12.27 4.03 -2.60
N ALA A 32 -12.14 3.70 -3.89
CA ALA A 32 -12.16 2.32 -4.39
C ALA A 32 -10.91 1.52 -3.98
N ALA A 33 -9.71 2.12 -4.09
CA ALA A 33 -8.45 1.50 -3.64
C ALA A 33 -8.45 1.22 -2.12
N GLY A 34 -9.00 2.14 -1.32
CA GLY A 34 -9.19 1.95 0.12
C GLY A 34 -10.29 0.94 0.48
N ALA A 35 -11.24 0.68 -0.41
CA ALA A 35 -12.25 -0.37 -0.23
C ALA A 35 -11.70 -1.76 -0.57
N GLU A 36 -10.80 -1.86 -1.54
CA GLU A 36 -10.15 -3.11 -1.96
C GLU A 36 -9.16 -3.63 -0.90
N HIS A 37 -8.37 -2.74 -0.28
CA HIS A 37 -7.51 -3.08 0.85
C HIS A 37 -8.29 -3.59 2.07
N ARG A 38 -9.48 -3.03 2.34
CA ARG A 38 -10.37 -3.50 3.42
C ARG A 38 -11.07 -4.83 3.12
N ARG A 39 -11.11 -5.26 1.86
CA ARG A 39 -11.78 -6.50 1.45
C ARG A 39 -11.03 -7.76 1.90
N TYR A 40 -9.69 -7.68 1.98
CA TYR A 40 -8.85 -8.79 2.42
C TYR A 40 -9.00 -9.14 3.91
N HIS A 41 -9.39 -8.19 4.76
CA HIS A 41 -9.65 -8.46 6.17
C HIS A 41 -11.02 -9.11 6.43
N SER A 42 -11.89 -9.21 5.42
CA SER A 42 -13.28 -9.69 5.59
C SER A 42 -13.47 -11.21 5.43
N GLN A 43 -12.49 -11.94 4.88
CA GLN A 43 -12.66 -13.37 4.59
C GLN A 43 -12.53 -14.30 5.82
N HIS A 44 -12.01 -13.81 6.95
CA HIS A 44 -11.92 -14.58 8.20
C HIS A 44 -13.05 -14.31 9.20
N ALA A 45 -14.12 -13.62 8.80
CA ALA A 45 -15.27 -13.34 9.67
C ALA A 45 -16.16 -14.57 9.93
N HIS A 46 -15.96 -15.68 9.21
CA HIS A 46 -16.78 -16.89 9.33
C HIS A 46 -16.17 -17.99 10.21
N LEU A 47 -15.01 -17.76 10.83
CA LEU A 47 -14.49 -18.60 11.94
C LEU A 47 -15.23 -18.30 13.24
N ALA A 48 -16.54 -18.04 13.15
CA ALA A 48 -17.43 -18.11 14.28
C ALA A 48 -17.27 -19.51 14.89
N PRO A 49 -16.92 -19.61 16.19
CA PRO A 49 -16.67 -20.89 16.80
C PRO A 49 -17.98 -21.67 16.75
N THR A 50 -17.95 -22.85 16.15
CA THR A 50 -19.14 -23.70 15.97
C THR A 50 -19.76 -24.15 17.30
N PHE A 51 -19.14 -23.84 18.45
CA PHE A 51 -19.73 -23.99 19.79
C PHE A 51 -19.26 -22.85 20.72
N GLY A 52 -20.23 -22.18 21.37
CA GLY A 52 -20.14 -20.85 21.99
C GLY A 52 -18.97 -20.57 22.94
N ALA A 53 -18.38 -19.38 22.81
CA ALA A 53 -17.06 -19.09 23.36
C ALA A 53 -16.89 -17.72 24.04
N ASP A 54 -17.92 -17.14 24.67
CA ASP A 54 -17.71 -15.90 25.45
C ASP A 54 -17.50 -16.22 26.93
N GLN A 55 -18.45 -16.89 27.59
CA GLN A 55 -18.39 -17.09 29.05
C GLN A 55 -17.30 -18.07 29.50
N PHE A 56 -17.02 -19.11 28.72
CA PHE A 56 -15.93 -20.05 29.01
C PHE A 56 -14.56 -19.47 28.68
N ALA A 57 -14.45 -18.63 27.64
CA ALA A 57 -13.20 -17.98 27.28
C ALA A 57 -12.80 -16.96 28.35
N LEU A 58 -13.75 -16.12 28.79
CA LEU A 58 -13.52 -15.13 29.85
C LEU A 58 -13.14 -15.81 31.19
N ARG A 59 -13.80 -16.92 31.54
CA ARG A 59 -13.42 -17.71 32.72
C ARG A 59 -12.05 -18.36 32.56
N ALA A 60 -11.75 -18.95 31.41
CA ALA A 60 -10.44 -19.53 31.13
C ALA A 60 -9.32 -18.48 31.18
N GLU A 61 -9.58 -17.27 30.70
CA GLU A 61 -8.65 -16.14 30.79
C GLU A 61 -8.41 -15.73 32.26
N ALA A 62 -9.48 -15.60 33.05
CA ALA A 62 -9.36 -15.32 34.48
C ALA A 62 -8.57 -16.42 35.22
N PHE A 63 -8.86 -17.69 34.94
CA PHE A 63 -8.11 -18.82 35.49
C PHE A 63 -6.64 -18.78 35.04
N ALA A 64 -6.35 -18.57 33.76
CA ALA A 64 -4.97 -18.51 33.25
C ALA A 64 -4.17 -17.38 33.93
N ARG A 65 -4.77 -16.19 34.10
CA ARG A 65 -4.14 -15.06 34.79
C ARG A 65 -3.89 -15.36 36.27
N PHE A 66 -4.82 -16.06 36.92
CA PHE A 66 -4.69 -16.45 38.32
C PHE A 66 -3.58 -17.50 38.54
N PHE A 67 -3.57 -18.58 37.76
CA PHE A 67 -2.56 -19.64 37.84
C PHE A 67 -1.17 -19.20 37.37
N GLY A 68 -1.07 -18.17 36.52
CA GLY A 68 0.21 -17.62 36.06
C GLY A 68 0.90 -16.67 37.05
N THR A 69 0.28 -16.37 38.19
CA THR A 69 0.82 -15.43 39.18
C THR A 69 1.52 -16.19 40.32
N PRO A 70 2.73 -15.80 40.77
CA PRO A 70 3.43 -16.46 41.89
C PRO A 70 2.66 -16.41 43.22
N LEU A 71 1.69 -15.51 43.33
CA LEU A 71 0.79 -15.38 44.47
C LEU A 71 -0.09 -16.61 44.67
N PHE A 72 -0.49 -17.33 43.61
CA PHE A 72 -1.30 -18.54 43.74
C PHE A 72 -0.54 -19.65 44.49
N LEU A 73 0.73 -19.87 44.13
CA LEU A 73 1.58 -20.84 44.82
C LEU A 73 1.77 -20.45 46.30
N GLY A 74 2.04 -19.17 46.58
CA GLY A 74 2.18 -18.67 47.94
C GLY A 74 0.92 -18.87 48.78
N ALA A 75 -0.26 -18.51 48.25
CA ALA A 75 -1.53 -18.69 48.94
C ALA A 75 -1.82 -20.18 49.23
N GLN A 76 -1.60 -21.07 48.25
CA GLN A 76 -1.77 -22.52 48.43
C GLN A 76 -0.86 -23.06 49.53
N THR A 77 0.42 -22.67 49.57
CA THR A 77 1.37 -23.09 50.60
C THR A 77 0.94 -22.60 51.99
N VAL A 78 0.46 -21.36 52.11
CA VAL A 78 -0.04 -20.83 53.39
C VAL A 78 -1.25 -21.62 53.89
N VAL A 79 -2.21 -21.93 53.01
CA VAL A 79 -3.39 -22.74 53.38
C VAL A 79 -2.96 -24.12 53.92
N VAL A 80 -2.03 -24.78 53.24
CA VAL A 80 -1.48 -26.09 53.66
C VAL A 80 -0.74 -25.98 55.00
N ALA A 81 0.09 -24.95 55.16
CA ALA A 81 0.83 -24.72 56.41
C ALA A 81 -0.12 -24.47 57.58
N VAL A 82 -1.14 -23.63 57.40
CA VAL A 82 -2.17 -23.37 58.42
C VAL A 82 -2.92 -24.65 58.78
N TRP A 83 -3.29 -25.48 57.78
CA TRP A 83 -3.95 -26.76 58.03
C TRP A 83 -3.11 -27.68 58.92
N ILE A 84 -1.82 -27.82 58.60
CA ILE A 84 -0.88 -28.62 59.38
C ILE A 84 -0.74 -28.06 60.81
N ILE A 85 -0.59 -26.74 60.97
CA ILE A 85 -0.45 -26.09 62.29
C ILE A 85 -1.69 -26.31 63.15
N VAL A 86 -2.89 -26.07 62.60
CA VAL A 86 -4.15 -26.21 63.36
C VAL A 86 -4.39 -27.66 63.81
N ASN A 87 -4.13 -28.64 62.95
CA ASN A 87 -4.29 -30.06 63.31
C ASN A 87 -3.19 -30.57 64.23
N SER A 88 -1.94 -30.12 64.07
CA SER A 88 -0.82 -30.52 64.94
C SER A 88 -0.87 -29.87 66.32
N ALA A 89 -1.44 -28.66 66.45
CA ALA A 89 -1.66 -27.99 67.73
C ALA A 89 -2.80 -28.63 68.56
N GLY A 90 -3.48 -29.66 68.04
CA GLY A 90 -4.53 -30.38 68.76
C GLY A 90 -5.84 -29.59 68.94
N TRP A 91 -5.98 -28.44 68.27
CA TRP A 91 -7.19 -27.61 68.36
C TRP A 91 -8.39 -28.25 67.66
N LEU A 92 -8.14 -28.98 66.57
CA LEU A 92 -9.09 -29.86 65.91
C LEU A 92 -8.37 -31.18 65.58
N HIS A 93 -8.87 -32.31 66.07
CA HIS A 93 -8.32 -33.64 65.79
C HIS A 93 -8.85 -34.22 64.46
N PHE A 94 -9.05 -33.36 63.46
CA PHE A 94 -9.74 -33.74 62.22
C PHE A 94 -8.82 -34.54 61.28
N ASP A 95 -7.51 -34.28 61.31
CA ASP A 95 -6.50 -34.94 60.47
C ASP A 95 -5.17 -35.11 61.25
N VAL A 96 -5.12 -36.08 62.16
CA VAL A 96 -3.91 -36.39 62.97
C VAL A 96 -2.85 -37.07 62.08
N TYR A 97 -1.56 -36.91 62.41
CA TYR A 97 -0.44 -37.53 61.69
C TYR A 97 -0.71 -39.03 61.43
N PRO A 98 -0.72 -39.50 60.17
CA PRO A 98 -0.03 -38.99 58.97
C PRO A 98 -0.90 -38.23 57.92
N PHE A 99 -1.81 -37.34 58.34
CA PHE A 99 -2.57 -36.42 57.48
C PHE A 99 -3.26 -37.10 56.26
N ILE A 100 -4.12 -38.09 56.51
CA ILE A 100 -4.76 -38.90 55.47
C ILE A 100 -5.69 -38.07 54.58
N LEU A 101 -6.40 -37.09 55.14
CA LEU A 101 -7.35 -36.27 54.38
C LEU A 101 -6.63 -35.32 53.44
N LEU A 102 -5.55 -34.69 53.92
CA LEU A 102 -4.70 -33.84 53.10
C LEU A 102 -4.08 -34.62 51.94
N ASN A 103 -3.55 -35.83 52.22
CA ASN A 103 -3.01 -36.70 51.17
C ASN A 103 -4.07 -37.14 50.16
N LEU A 104 -5.29 -37.45 50.62
CA LEU A 104 -6.40 -37.81 49.73
C LEU A 104 -6.82 -36.63 48.85
N ALA A 105 -6.88 -35.43 49.42
CA ALA A 105 -7.21 -34.20 48.69
C ALA A 105 -6.17 -33.90 47.61
N PHE A 106 -4.87 -33.98 47.92
CA PHE A 106 -3.80 -33.79 46.93
C PHE A 106 -3.81 -34.86 45.84
N SER A 107 -4.06 -36.11 46.21
CA SER A 107 -4.18 -37.21 45.24
C SER A 107 -5.34 -36.99 44.28
N LEU A 108 -6.50 -36.57 44.78
CA LEU A 108 -7.66 -36.21 43.95
C LEU A 108 -7.37 -34.97 43.09
N GLN A 109 -6.71 -33.95 43.65
CA GLN A 109 -6.33 -32.74 42.93
C GLN A 109 -5.46 -33.09 41.72
N ALA A 110 -4.45 -33.94 41.89
CA ALA A 110 -3.59 -34.39 40.80
C ALA A 110 -4.36 -35.22 39.77
N ALA A 111 -5.21 -36.16 40.23
CA ALA A 111 -5.99 -37.04 39.37
C ALA A 111 -6.98 -36.27 38.45
N TYR A 112 -7.59 -35.19 38.94
CA TYR A 112 -8.47 -34.33 38.15
C TYR A 112 -7.70 -33.28 37.31
N ALA A 113 -6.54 -32.83 37.79
CA ALA A 113 -5.73 -31.87 37.04
C ALA A 113 -5.23 -32.44 35.71
N ALA A 114 -4.74 -33.69 35.69
CA ALA A 114 -4.20 -34.32 34.49
C ALA A 114 -5.17 -34.31 33.27
N PRO A 115 -6.43 -34.80 33.37
CA PRO A 115 -7.36 -34.77 32.26
C PRO A 115 -7.80 -33.35 31.89
N LEU A 116 -7.95 -32.44 32.85
CA LEU A 116 -8.24 -31.04 32.54
C LEU A 116 -7.12 -30.38 31.74
N ILE A 117 -5.87 -30.61 32.15
CA ILE A 117 -4.69 -30.09 31.46
C ILE A 117 -4.65 -30.65 30.04
N LEU A 118 -4.95 -31.94 29.85
CA LEU A 118 -5.03 -32.56 28.53
C LEU A 118 -6.14 -31.92 27.67
N LEU A 119 -7.32 -31.65 28.23
CA LEU A 119 -8.39 -30.95 27.52
C LEU A 119 -7.99 -29.50 27.16
N ALA A 120 -7.31 -28.80 28.06
CA ALA A 120 -6.79 -27.47 27.79
C ALA A 120 -5.73 -27.49 26.68
N GLN A 121 -4.82 -28.46 26.71
CA GLN A 121 -3.77 -28.65 25.72
C GLN A 121 -4.32 -29.03 24.35
N THR A 122 -5.29 -29.96 24.27
CA THR A 122 -5.94 -30.31 23.00
C THR A 122 -6.67 -29.12 22.37
N ARG A 123 -7.33 -28.28 23.19
CA ARG A 123 -7.94 -27.02 22.72
C ARG A 123 -6.90 -25.97 22.31
N GLN A 124 -5.76 -25.92 22.98
CA GLN A 124 -4.66 -25.02 22.61
C GLN A 124 -4.05 -25.47 21.28
N ALA A 125 -3.72 -26.76 21.14
CA ALA A 125 -3.16 -27.34 19.93
C ALA A 125 -4.07 -27.19 18.70
N ALA A 126 -5.40 -27.31 18.88
CA ALA A 126 -6.35 -27.04 17.81
C ALA A 126 -6.31 -25.58 17.33
N ARG A 127 -6.23 -24.61 18.25
CA ARG A 127 -6.08 -23.19 17.91
C ARG A 127 -4.73 -22.91 17.25
N ASP A 128 -3.66 -23.45 17.81
CA ASP A 128 -2.31 -23.25 17.28
C ASP A 128 -2.19 -23.82 15.86
N LYS A 129 -2.82 -24.98 15.58
CA LYS A 129 -2.92 -25.56 14.24
C LYS A 129 -3.65 -24.63 13.28
N MET A 130 -4.82 -24.10 13.67
CA MET A 130 -5.57 -23.16 12.83
C MET A 130 -4.76 -21.89 12.52
N HIS A 131 -4.06 -21.35 13.52
CA HIS A 131 -3.18 -20.20 13.32
C HIS A 131 -2.01 -20.52 12.38
N ALA A 132 -1.39 -21.70 12.52
CA ALA A 132 -0.30 -22.12 11.64
C ALA A 132 -0.76 -22.33 10.19
N GLU A 133 -1.95 -22.90 9.97
CA GLU A 133 -2.54 -23.06 8.64
C GLU A 133 -2.84 -21.71 7.97
N ALA A 134 -3.42 -20.77 8.72
CA ALA A 134 -3.66 -19.41 8.22
C ALA A 134 -2.36 -18.67 7.87
N ASP A 135 -1.32 -18.82 8.69
CA ASP A 135 0.00 -18.24 8.42
C ASP A 135 0.65 -18.87 7.18
N ALA A 136 0.56 -20.18 7.02
CA ALA A 136 1.06 -20.87 5.83
C ALA A 136 0.37 -20.37 4.55
N GLN A 137 -0.96 -20.29 4.55
CA GLN A 137 -1.74 -19.74 3.43
C GLN A 137 -1.37 -18.29 3.14
N HIS A 138 -1.17 -17.48 4.18
CA HIS A 138 -0.77 -16.08 4.01
C HIS A 138 0.63 -15.98 3.37
N ARG A 139 1.59 -16.81 3.80
CA ARG A 139 2.93 -16.86 3.21
C ARG A 139 2.90 -17.30 1.76
N GLU A 140 2.09 -18.30 1.41
CA GLU A 140 1.90 -18.72 0.02
C GLU A 140 1.31 -17.60 -0.85
N ALA A 141 0.26 -16.92 -0.37
CA ALA A 141 -0.35 -15.80 -1.09
C ALA A 141 0.65 -14.65 -1.30
N LEU A 142 1.48 -14.34 -0.29
CA LEU A 142 2.54 -13.34 -0.42
C LEU A 142 3.62 -13.75 -1.42
N ALA A 143 4.00 -15.04 -1.45
CA ALA A 143 4.96 -15.55 -2.43
C ALA A 143 4.45 -15.37 -3.86
N VAL A 144 3.21 -15.80 -4.14
CA VAL A 144 2.58 -15.64 -5.46
C VAL A 144 2.47 -14.16 -5.86
N ALA A 145 2.06 -13.29 -4.93
CA ALA A 145 1.98 -11.85 -5.20
C ALA A 145 3.34 -11.23 -5.50
N ASN A 146 4.41 -11.68 -4.83
CA ASN A 146 5.78 -11.22 -5.10
C ASN A 146 6.28 -11.70 -6.46
N GLU A 147 6.02 -12.96 -6.84
CA GLU A 147 6.36 -13.48 -8.17
C GLU A 147 5.66 -12.68 -9.26
N GLN A 148 4.35 -12.41 -9.11
CA GLN A 148 3.61 -11.56 -10.05
C GLN A 148 4.21 -10.16 -10.18
N ARG A 149 4.58 -9.54 -9.05
CA ARG A 149 5.24 -8.22 -9.06
C ARG A 149 6.58 -8.25 -9.79
N GLN A 150 7.37 -9.31 -9.65
CA GLN A 150 8.64 -9.47 -10.36
C GLN A 150 8.41 -9.62 -11.87
N LEU A 151 7.41 -10.40 -12.29
CA LEU A 151 7.07 -10.54 -13.71
C LEU A 151 6.62 -9.20 -14.33
N ILE A 152 5.77 -8.45 -13.64
CA ILE A 152 5.34 -7.12 -14.10
C ILE A 152 6.53 -6.15 -14.15
N ALA A 153 7.41 -6.17 -13.14
CA ALA A 153 8.62 -5.35 -13.14
C ALA A 153 9.56 -5.69 -14.31
N ALA A 154 9.72 -6.97 -14.63
CA ALA A 154 10.51 -7.42 -15.77
C ALA A 154 9.89 -6.97 -17.11
N GLN A 155 8.56 -7.09 -17.26
CA GLN A 155 7.86 -6.61 -18.46
C GLN A 155 8.02 -5.09 -18.63
N ASN A 156 7.84 -4.33 -17.56
CA ASN A 156 8.03 -2.88 -17.56
C ASN A 156 9.48 -2.50 -17.92
N ALA A 157 10.46 -3.25 -17.43
CA ALA A 157 11.87 -3.03 -17.78
C ALA A 157 12.12 -3.24 -19.29
N THR A 158 11.55 -4.28 -19.88
CA THR A 158 11.64 -4.52 -21.33
C THR A 158 10.99 -3.40 -22.13
N GLN A 159 9.79 -2.95 -21.74
CA GLN A 159 9.12 -1.82 -22.39
C GLN A 159 9.94 -0.53 -22.29
N MET A 160 10.56 -0.26 -21.14
CA MET A 160 11.43 0.89 -20.96
C MET A 160 12.62 0.86 -21.92
N LEU A 161 13.25 -0.30 -22.10
CA LEU A 161 14.35 -0.47 -23.06
C LEU A 161 13.90 -0.21 -24.49
N GLU A 162 12.72 -0.70 -24.87
CA GLU A 162 12.15 -0.45 -26.21
C GLU A 162 11.89 1.05 -26.44
N LEU A 163 11.31 1.76 -25.46
CA LEU A 163 11.08 3.20 -25.55
C LEU A 163 12.40 4.01 -25.64
N LEU A 164 13.45 3.56 -24.94
CA LEU A 164 14.78 4.17 -25.02
C LEU A 164 15.41 3.95 -26.41
N GLU A 165 15.26 2.76 -26.99
CA GLU A 165 15.73 2.47 -28.34
C GLU A 165 15.00 3.34 -29.38
N GLN A 166 13.68 3.47 -29.26
CA GLN A 166 12.88 4.33 -30.14
C GLN A 166 13.30 5.80 -30.05
N ASN A 167 13.51 6.33 -28.84
CA ASN A 167 14.02 7.70 -28.65
C ASN A 167 15.39 7.88 -29.32
N THR A 168 16.27 6.89 -29.18
CA THR A 168 17.60 6.91 -29.80
C THR A 168 17.49 6.96 -31.32
N ARG A 169 16.62 6.13 -31.93
CA ARG A 169 16.36 6.16 -33.38
C ARG A 169 15.77 7.49 -33.86
N LEU A 170 14.80 8.04 -33.13
CA LEU A 170 14.23 9.36 -33.46
C LEU A 170 15.29 10.45 -33.43
N THR A 171 16.18 10.42 -32.44
CA THR A 171 17.30 11.36 -32.33
C THR A 171 18.25 11.24 -33.53
N GLU A 172 18.60 10.02 -33.92
CA GLU A 172 19.46 9.76 -35.08
C GLU A 172 18.81 10.22 -36.39
N LEU A 173 17.52 9.94 -36.60
CA LEU A 173 16.77 10.43 -37.76
C LEU A 173 16.73 11.97 -37.79
N THR A 174 16.54 12.61 -36.64
CA THR A 174 16.54 14.07 -36.53
C THR A 174 17.90 14.64 -36.91
N LYS A 175 18.99 14.00 -36.45
CA LYS A 175 20.35 14.37 -36.81
C LYS A 175 20.58 14.25 -38.32
N GLN A 176 20.21 13.12 -38.93
CA GLN A 176 20.34 12.90 -40.37
C GLN A 176 19.55 13.91 -41.21
N LEU A 177 18.32 14.22 -40.79
CA LEU A 177 17.51 15.26 -41.44
C LEU A 177 18.17 16.63 -41.35
N THR A 178 18.74 16.97 -40.19
CA THR A 178 19.44 18.24 -39.97
C THR A 178 20.68 18.34 -40.86
N GLU A 179 21.52 17.31 -40.90
CA GLU A 179 22.70 17.24 -41.76
C GLU A 179 22.32 17.36 -43.25
N ARG A 180 21.21 16.74 -43.66
CA ARG A 180 20.74 16.81 -45.05
C ARG A 180 20.18 18.18 -45.42
N ILE A 181 19.46 18.83 -44.51
CA ILE A 181 19.02 20.22 -44.69
C ILE A 181 20.23 21.14 -44.79
N GLU A 182 21.24 20.98 -43.94
CA GLU A 182 22.47 21.77 -44.00
C GLU A 182 23.18 21.57 -45.33
N ALA A 183 23.38 20.33 -45.78
CA ALA A 183 23.98 20.02 -47.07
C ALA A 183 23.19 20.65 -48.25
N LEU A 184 21.86 20.50 -48.28
CA LEU A 184 21.01 21.14 -49.30
C LEU A 184 21.08 22.66 -49.25
N THR A 185 21.16 23.26 -48.06
CA THR A 185 21.23 24.72 -47.88
C THR A 185 22.57 25.25 -48.38
N VAL A 186 23.67 24.56 -48.09
CA VAL A 186 25.00 24.89 -48.62
C VAL A 186 25.02 24.77 -50.13
N GLU A 187 24.46 23.69 -50.69
CA GLU A 187 24.36 23.50 -52.15
C GLU A 187 23.54 24.62 -52.81
N MET A 188 22.38 24.98 -52.24
CA MET A 188 21.59 26.12 -52.72
C MET A 188 22.38 27.43 -52.65
N HIS A 189 23.09 27.69 -51.55
CA HIS A 189 23.85 28.92 -51.36
C HIS A 189 25.01 29.04 -52.37
N GLU A 190 25.74 27.95 -52.63
CA GLU A 190 26.78 27.91 -53.66
C GLU A 190 26.21 28.11 -55.07
N ARG A 191 25.07 27.49 -55.38
CA ARG A 191 24.41 27.65 -56.70
C ARG A 191 23.93 29.08 -56.96
N ILE A 192 23.45 29.77 -55.91
CA ILE A 192 23.09 31.19 -55.98
C ILE A 192 24.32 32.06 -56.16
N ARG A 193 25.42 31.78 -55.43
CA ARG A 193 26.68 32.55 -55.54
C ARG A 193 27.31 32.43 -56.92
N HIS A 194 27.24 31.25 -57.55
CA HIS A 194 27.68 31.03 -58.94
C HIS A 194 26.73 31.64 -60.00
N GLY A 195 25.48 31.96 -59.64
CA GLY A 195 24.51 32.60 -60.53
C GLY A 195 24.58 34.13 -60.57
N LEU A 196 25.41 34.77 -59.74
CA LEU A 196 25.63 36.22 -59.75
C LEU A 196 26.99 36.53 -60.41
N PRO A 197 27.06 37.29 -61.52
CA PRO A 197 28.33 37.67 -62.14
C PRO A 197 29.16 38.54 -61.19
N PRO A 198 30.51 38.53 -61.27
CA PRO A 198 31.36 39.41 -60.48
C PRO A 198 30.96 40.87 -60.75
N SER A 199 30.82 41.67 -59.69
CA SER A 199 30.50 43.08 -59.78
C SER A 199 31.53 43.83 -60.61
N GLU A 200 31.26 44.02 -61.90
CA GLU A 200 32.00 44.91 -62.77
C GLU A 200 31.44 46.33 -62.64
N SER A 201 32.26 47.20 -62.06
CA SER A 201 32.29 48.66 -62.23
C SER A 201 31.04 49.48 -61.82
N LEU A 202 31.14 50.13 -60.65
CA LEU A 202 30.46 51.40 -60.42
C LEU A 202 31.23 52.51 -61.17
N GLN A 203 30.84 52.80 -62.42
CA GLN A 203 31.08 54.10 -63.04
C GLN A 203 29.73 54.76 -63.37
N PRO A 204 29.36 55.87 -62.72
CA PRO A 204 28.24 56.68 -63.14
C PRO A 204 28.73 57.80 -64.06
N GLY A 205 28.26 57.80 -65.31
CA GLY A 205 28.33 58.99 -66.16
C GLY A 205 26.95 59.63 -66.22
N THR A 206 26.77 60.83 -65.67
CA THR A 206 25.95 61.88 -66.32
C THR A 206 26.24 63.27 -65.74
N SER A 207 26.68 64.16 -66.64
CA SER A 207 26.35 65.60 -66.75
C SER A 207 26.53 66.54 -65.54
N ALA A 208 27.40 67.55 -65.69
CA ALA A 208 27.00 68.96 -65.85
C ALA A 208 28.18 69.93 -65.68
N GLN A 209 28.28 70.90 -66.62
CA GLN A 209 28.72 72.31 -66.41
C GLN A 209 30.15 72.56 -65.87
N ALA A 210 30.92 73.56 -66.26
CA ALA A 210 30.85 74.65 -67.23
C ALA A 210 32.22 75.37 -67.12
N ARG A 211 32.70 75.98 -68.23
CA ARG A 211 33.33 77.32 -68.29
C ARG A 211 34.52 77.56 -67.32
N ALA A 212 35.76 77.77 -67.74
CA ALA A 212 36.30 78.83 -68.60
C ALA A 212 37.83 78.59 -68.68
N GLN A 213 38.47 78.68 -69.87
CA GLN A 213 39.18 79.88 -70.34
C GLN A 213 40.51 80.12 -69.57
N THR A 214 41.67 79.63 -70.05
CA THR A 214 42.64 80.23 -71.01
C THR A 214 43.85 80.86 -70.26
N PRO A 215 45.09 80.80 -70.80
CA PRO A 215 46.38 80.82 -70.08
C PRO A 215 47.06 82.22 -70.26
N PRO A 216 48.39 82.49 -70.33
CA PRO A 216 49.62 81.67 -70.26
C PRO A 216 50.30 81.62 -68.87
#